data_AF-A0AAQ4RZW5-F1
#
_entry.id   AF-A0AAQ4RZW5-F1
#
_cell.length_a   1.000
_cell.length_b   1.000
_cell.length_c   1.000
_cell.angle_alpha   90.00
_cell.angle_beta   90.00
_cell.angle_gamma   90.00
#
_symmetry.space_group_name_H-M   'P 1'
#
loop_
_entity.id
_entity.type
_entity.pdbx_description
1 polymer ?
#
loop_
_entity_poly.entity_id
_entity_poly.type
_entity_poly.pdbx_seq_one_letter_code
_entity_poly.pdbx_strand_id
1 'polypeptide(L)'
;MASDLGHISSGMSCDFLRLFSNNTDFVELLRFVSEQPGGTRPALGSYRAEWEIDGPTLDVLGPLLPFLDRDSLALVDRGALALRLEEMRSFCLPKEALRDISALFTQKDLLGEPSQWQAGDVEHLGRLVFSLSTKQINSIPLSVLNKDTVEQVLVGQSRWEDSVVGGVCVTQCTDLQRQRKMTQSLLRGIVKARSRRAK
;
A
#
# COMPACT_ATOMS: atom_id res chain seq x y z
N MET A 1 12.98 -1.90 18.14
CA MET A 1 14.02 -1.62 17.13
C MET A 1 13.46 -1.39 15.73
N ALA A 2 12.61 -2.26 15.16
CA ALA A 2 11.93 -1.96 13.88
C ALA A 2 10.75 -0.98 13.98
N SER A 3 9.94 -1.07 15.05
CA SER A 3 8.84 -0.13 15.35
C SER A 3 9.33 1.33 15.54
N ASP A 4 10.58 1.51 15.99
CA ASP A 4 11.17 2.82 16.22
C ASP A 4 11.53 3.55 14.91
N LEU A 5 11.92 2.80 13.85
CA LEU A 5 12.18 3.37 12.52
C LEU A 5 10.89 3.89 11.87
N GLY A 6 9.75 3.24 12.10
CA GLY A 6 8.44 3.70 11.66
C GLY A 6 8.08 5.07 12.24
N HIS A 7 8.38 5.31 13.53
CA HIS A 7 8.23 6.61 14.17
C HIS A 7 9.24 7.65 13.66
N ILE A 8 10.49 7.25 13.41
CA ILE A 8 11.55 8.13 12.90
C ILE A 8 11.25 8.64 11.47
N SER A 9 10.51 7.86 10.66
CA SER A 9 10.12 8.27 9.30
C SER A 9 9.20 9.51 9.26
N SER A 10 8.54 9.87 10.37
CA SER A 10 7.67 11.06 10.48
C SER A 10 8.41 12.41 10.43
N GLY A 11 9.73 12.43 10.26
CA GLY A 11 10.51 13.67 10.08
C GLY A 11 11.53 13.62 8.93
N MET A 12 11.57 12.53 8.16
CA MET A 12 12.51 12.35 7.06
C MET A 12 11.85 12.72 5.74
N SER A 13 12.59 13.39 4.85
CA SER A 13 12.08 13.67 3.51
C SER A 13 11.87 12.38 2.72
N CYS A 14 10.91 12.38 1.80
CA CYS A 14 10.67 11.22 0.94
C CYS A 14 11.91 10.80 0.14
N ASP A 15 12.74 11.76 -0.28
CA ASP A 15 14.02 11.49 -0.94
C ASP A 15 15.04 10.82 0.01
N PHE A 16 15.04 11.18 1.29
CA PHE A 16 15.91 10.56 2.28
C PHE A 16 15.52 9.10 2.55
N LEU A 17 14.23 8.83 2.77
CA LEU A 17 13.73 7.45 2.95
C LEU A 17 14.02 6.59 1.72
N ARG A 18 13.93 7.19 0.52
CA ARG A 18 14.31 6.53 -0.73
C ARG A 18 15.81 6.23 -0.80
N LEU A 19 16.69 7.18 -0.45
CA LEU A 19 18.14 6.94 -0.42
C LEU A 19 18.50 5.83 0.57
N PHE A 20 17.74 5.71 1.66
CA PHE A 20 17.92 4.63 2.63
C PHE A 20 17.51 3.27 2.06
N SER A 21 16.38 3.18 1.35
CA SER A 21 15.96 1.94 0.69
C SER A 21 16.84 1.55 -0.52
N ASN A 22 17.44 2.53 -1.20
CA ASN A 22 18.16 2.32 -2.46
C ASN A 22 19.69 2.19 -2.27
N ASN A 23 20.24 2.52 -1.09
CA ASN A 23 21.62 2.18 -0.74
C ASN A 23 21.68 0.72 -0.29
N THR A 24 21.90 -0.12 -1.29
CA THR A 24 22.43 -1.50 -1.38
C THR A 24 22.38 -2.53 -0.24
N ASP A 25 22.10 -2.22 1.01
CA ASP A 25 22.07 -3.24 2.07
C ASP A 25 20.80 -3.17 2.93
N PHE A 26 19.74 -2.45 2.54
CA PHE A 26 18.53 -2.42 3.37
C PHE A 26 17.87 -3.80 3.49
N VAL A 27 17.84 -4.57 2.40
CA VAL A 27 17.37 -5.97 2.42
C VAL A 27 18.35 -6.86 3.20
N GLU A 28 19.66 -6.64 3.07
CA GLU A 28 20.67 -7.36 3.87
C GLU A 28 20.64 -7.00 5.37
N LEU A 29 20.28 -5.77 5.70
CA LEU A 29 20.11 -5.25 7.05
C LEU A 29 18.84 -5.83 7.67
N LEU A 30 17.74 -5.87 6.91
CA LEU A 30 16.53 -6.57 7.32
C LEU A 30 16.82 -8.05 7.55
N ARG A 31 17.56 -8.70 6.65
CA ARG A 31 18.07 -10.07 6.82
C ARG A 31 18.90 -10.19 8.10
N PHE A 32 19.83 -9.28 8.35
CA PHE A 32 20.66 -9.31 9.56
C PHE A 32 19.85 -9.13 10.85
N VAL A 33 18.82 -8.28 10.83
CA VAL A 33 17.94 -8.01 11.97
C VAL A 33 16.95 -9.16 12.19
N SER A 34 16.43 -9.78 11.13
CA SER A 34 15.53 -10.94 11.22
C SER A 34 16.27 -12.25 11.54
N GLU A 35 17.57 -12.36 11.21
CA GLU A 35 18.44 -13.49 11.53
C GLU A 35 19.08 -13.41 12.94
N GLN A 36 18.72 -12.43 13.78
CA GLN A 36 19.24 -12.37 15.15
C GLN A 36 18.76 -13.56 16.02
N PRO A 37 19.62 -14.07 16.92
CA PRO A 37 19.51 -15.45 17.38
C PRO A 37 18.39 -15.64 18.41
N GLY A 38 17.32 -16.30 17.96
CA GLY A 38 16.28 -16.93 18.78
C GLY A 38 15.63 -18.17 18.16
N GLY A 39 15.96 -18.50 16.90
CA GLY A 39 15.43 -19.68 16.21
C GLY A 39 16.50 -20.33 15.34
N THR A 40 16.74 -21.62 15.58
CA THR A 40 17.78 -22.47 14.99
C THR A 40 17.78 -22.51 13.45
N ARG A 41 18.97 -22.32 12.85
CA ARG A 41 19.29 -22.70 11.46
C ARG A 41 19.55 -24.20 11.34
N PRO A 42 19.28 -24.79 10.16
CA PRO A 42 20.29 -25.65 9.56
C PRO A 42 20.61 -25.28 8.09
N ALA A 43 21.92 -25.31 7.82
CA ALA A 43 22.59 -25.70 6.58
C ALA A 43 22.25 -24.99 5.25
N LEU A 44 23.25 -24.26 4.76
CA LEU A 44 23.44 -23.81 3.38
C LEU A 44 23.19 -24.96 2.38
N GLY A 45 22.21 -24.79 1.49
CA GLY A 45 21.86 -25.82 0.51
C GLY A 45 20.86 -25.45 -0.59
N SER A 46 20.83 -24.22 -1.12
CA SER A 46 20.29 -23.88 -2.48
C SER A 46 20.29 -22.37 -2.71
N TYR A 47 21.37 -21.84 -3.29
CA TYR A 47 21.59 -20.41 -3.53
C TYR A 47 20.75 -19.81 -4.68
N ARG A 48 19.52 -20.31 -4.92
CA ARG A 48 18.64 -19.79 -6.00
C ARG A 48 17.17 -20.20 -5.96
N ALA A 49 16.65 -20.71 -4.85
CA ALA A 49 15.22 -20.98 -4.69
C ALA A 49 14.63 -20.09 -3.59
N GLU A 50 13.57 -19.36 -3.94
CA GLU A 50 12.48 -18.95 -3.03
C GLU A 50 12.87 -18.06 -1.85
N TRP A 51 13.36 -16.84 -2.14
CA TRP A 51 13.26 -15.77 -1.14
C TRP A 51 11.93 -15.05 -1.35
N GLU A 52 11.04 -15.19 -0.37
CA GLU A 52 9.76 -14.52 -0.29
C GLU A 52 9.78 -13.68 0.99
N ILE A 53 9.37 -12.40 0.91
CA ILE A 53 9.17 -11.54 2.08
C ILE A 53 7.87 -12.03 2.74
N ASP A 54 8.04 -12.90 3.72
CA ASP A 54 6.96 -13.53 4.48
C ASP A 54 6.29 -12.56 5.48
N GLY A 55 5.21 -13.03 6.12
CA GLY A 55 4.44 -12.24 7.09
C GLY A 55 5.27 -11.62 8.22
N PRO A 56 6.09 -12.39 8.96
CA PRO A 56 6.97 -11.84 10.00
C PRO A 56 7.92 -10.76 9.48
N THR A 57 8.48 -10.94 8.28
CA THR A 57 9.33 -9.90 7.67
C THR A 57 8.53 -8.66 7.30
N LEU A 58 7.29 -8.80 6.83
CA LEU A 58 6.37 -7.68 6.60
C LEU A 58 6.02 -6.93 7.90
N ASP A 59 5.86 -7.63 9.03
CA ASP A 59 5.63 -7.02 10.34
C ASP A 59 6.81 -6.15 10.79
N VAL A 60 8.03 -6.61 10.50
CA VAL A 60 9.27 -5.87 10.77
C VAL A 60 9.41 -4.68 9.82
N LEU A 61 9.09 -4.85 8.55
CA LEU A 61 9.12 -3.77 7.55
C LEU A 61 8.14 -2.64 7.89
N GLY A 62 6.90 -3.00 8.21
CA GLY A 62 5.83 -2.07 8.56
C GLY A 62 5.77 -0.87 7.60
N PRO A 63 5.82 0.38 8.10
CA PRO A 63 5.76 1.60 7.28
C PRO A 63 6.86 1.77 6.23
N LEU A 64 7.92 0.95 6.24
CA LEU A 64 8.98 0.98 5.23
C LEU A 64 8.63 0.18 3.97
N LEU A 65 7.60 -0.68 4.03
CA LEU A 65 7.14 -1.48 2.88
C LEU A 65 6.91 -0.64 1.61
N PRO A 66 6.26 0.54 1.65
CA PRO A 66 6.04 1.35 0.44
C PRO A 66 7.30 1.96 -0.17
N PHE A 67 8.47 1.82 0.45
CA PHE A 67 9.73 2.37 -0.05
C PHE A 67 10.62 1.32 -0.72
N LEU A 68 10.27 0.03 -0.61
CA LEU A 68 10.96 -1.04 -1.30
C LEU A 68 10.99 -0.77 -2.81
N ASP A 69 12.11 -1.12 -3.44
CA ASP A 69 12.22 -1.07 -4.88
C ASP A 69 11.31 -2.13 -5.54
N ARG A 70 11.13 -1.99 -6.86
CA ARG A 70 10.24 -2.84 -7.64
C ARG A 70 10.60 -4.32 -7.56
N ASP A 71 11.89 -4.65 -7.52
CA ASP A 71 12.32 -6.05 -7.50
C ASP A 71 12.05 -6.63 -6.11
N SER A 72 12.39 -5.91 -5.03
CA SER A 72 12.03 -6.29 -3.65
C SER A 72 10.52 -6.44 -3.43
N LEU A 73 9.69 -5.54 -3.97
CA LEU A 73 8.23 -5.66 -3.90
C LEU A 73 7.69 -6.90 -4.64
N ALA A 74 8.38 -7.36 -5.68
CA ALA A 74 7.97 -8.56 -6.42
C ALA A 74 8.10 -9.85 -5.58
N LEU A 75 8.87 -9.79 -4.50
CA LEU A 75 9.21 -10.90 -3.63
C LEU A 75 8.29 -10.95 -2.39
N VAL A 76 7.36 -10.00 -2.25
CA VAL A 76 6.37 -9.97 -1.16
C VAL A 76 5.37 -11.12 -1.28
N ASP A 77 5.20 -11.87 -0.18
CA ASP A 77 4.08 -12.80 -0.03
C ASP A 77 2.77 -12.01 -0.01
N ARG A 78 1.95 -12.25 -1.03
CA ARG A 78 0.70 -11.53 -1.24
C ARG A 78 -0.38 -11.99 -0.27
N GLY A 79 -0.41 -13.27 0.10
CA GLY A 79 -1.32 -13.78 1.12
C GLY A 79 -1.04 -13.13 2.48
N ALA A 80 0.24 -13.00 2.84
CA ALA A 80 0.67 -12.33 4.05
C ALA A 80 0.40 -10.82 4.00
N LEU A 81 0.58 -10.18 2.84
CA LEU A 81 0.23 -8.77 2.65
C LEU A 81 -1.28 -8.53 2.77
N ALA A 82 -2.13 -9.43 2.26
CA ALA A 82 -3.58 -9.32 2.33
C ALA A 82 -4.08 -9.13 3.76
N LEU A 83 -3.46 -9.85 4.70
CA LEU A 83 -3.76 -9.80 6.14
C LEU A 83 -3.33 -8.46 6.79
N ARG A 84 -2.42 -7.72 6.15
CA ARG A 84 -1.83 -6.47 6.65
C ARG A 84 -2.32 -5.24 5.90
N LEU A 85 -3.24 -5.39 4.95
CA LEU A 85 -3.78 -4.26 4.18
C LEU A 85 -4.39 -3.21 5.10
N GLU A 86 -5.07 -3.61 6.18
CA GLU A 86 -5.63 -2.68 7.17
C GLU A 86 -4.56 -1.83 7.84
N GLU A 87 -3.47 -2.44 8.30
CA GLU A 87 -2.34 -1.72 8.89
C GLU A 87 -1.68 -0.78 7.86
N MET A 88 -1.54 -1.25 6.62
CA MET A 88 -0.96 -0.48 5.51
C MET A 88 -1.80 0.76 5.15
N ARG A 89 -3.09 0.81 5.58
CA ARG A 89 -3.91 2.04 5.51
C ARG A 89 -3.43 3.16 6.45
N SER A 90 -2.45 2.91 7.32
CA SER A 90 -1.85 3.95 8.16
C SER A 90 -0.55 4.55 7.57
N PHE A 91 0.06 3.90 6.59
CA PHE A 91 1.38 4.27 6.09
C PHE A 91 1.38 5.50 5.17
N CYS A 92 2.56 6.08 4.95
CA CYS A 92 2.76 7.04 3.86
C CYS A 92 3.03 6.29 2.56
N LEU A 93 2.32 6.61 1.48
CA LEU A 93 2.58 6.06 0.15
C LEU A 93 3.21 7.13 -0.76
N PRO A 94 4.53 7.10 -0.98
CA PRO A 94 5.20 8.08 -1.82
C PRO A 94 4.73 7.94 -3.28
N LYS A 95 4.64 9.08 -3.99
CA LYS A 95 4.11 9.14 -5.36
C LYS A 95 4.78 8.16 -6.33
N GLU A 96 6.08 7.91 -6.15
CA GLU A 96 6.90 7.00 -6.95
C GLU A 96 6.49 5.54 -6.75
N ALA A 97 6.17 5.16 -5.52
CA ALA A 97 5.79 3.79 -5.17
C ALA A 97 4.36 3.45 -5.58
N LEU A 98 3.50 4.45 -5.80
CA LEU A 98 2.08 4.22 -6.12
C LEU A 98 1.89 3.27 -7.30
N ARG A 99 2.77 3.31 -8.30
CA ARG A 99 2.68 2.42 -9.46
C ARG A 99 2.92 0.97 -9.06
N ASP A 100 4.01 0.70 -8.35
CA ASP A 100 4.43 -0.67 -8.04
C ASP A 100 3.55 -1.26 -6.91
N ILE A 101 3.14 -0.44 -5.93
CA ILE A 101 2.16 -0.81 -4.91
C ILE A 101 0.77 -1.04 -5.53
N SER A 102 0.33 -0.21 -6.48
CA SER A 102 -0.92 -0.47 -7.19
C SER A 102 -0.85 -1.77 -7.99
N ALA A 103 0.29 -2.08 -8.61
CA ALA A 103 0.47 -3.33 -9.34
C ALA A 103 0.29 -4.53 -8.40
N LEU A 104 0.92 -4.48 -7.22
CA LEU A 104 0.81 -5.50 -6.17
C LEU A 104 -0.64 -5.76 -5.78
N PHE A 105 -1.43 -4.70 -5.55
CA PHE A 105 -2.85 -4.84 -5.19
C PHE A 105 -3.69 -5.50 -6.27
N THR A 106 -3.36 -5.27 -7.54
CA THR A 106 -4.15 -5.79 -8.67
C THR A 106 -3.69 -7.16 -9.19
N GLN A 107 -2.72 -7.79 -8.53
CA GLN A 107 -2.32 -9.16 -8.87
C GLN A 107 -3.41 -10.16 -8.46
N LYS A 108 -3.53 -11.25 -9.24
CA LYS A 108 -4.63 -12.24 -9.13
C LYS A 108 -4.68 -12.96 -7.78
N ASP A 109 -3.54 -13.08 -7.14
CA ASP A 109 -3.30 -13.70 -5.84
C ASP A 109 -3.36 -12.70 -4.67
N LEU A 110 -3.74 -11.44 -4.93
CA LEU A 110 -4.16 -10.49 -3.90
C LEU A 110 -5.63 -10.07 -4.04
N LEU A 111 -5.95 -8.99 -4.77
CA LEU A 111 -7.34 -8.57 -5.05
C LEU A 111 -7.74 -8.78 -6.51
N GLY A 112 -6.79 -9.08 -7.39
CA GLY A 112 -7.02 -9.23 -8.82
C GLY A 112 -7.46 -7.94 -9.52
N GLU A 113 -8.04 -8.12 -10.71
CA GLU A 113 -8.44 -7.01 -11.58
C GLU A 113 -9.56 -6.16 -10.97
N PRO A 114 -9.44 -4.82 -10.92
CA PRO A 114 -10.45 -3.96 -10.30
C PRO A 114 -11.87 -4.09 -10.87
N SER A 115 -11.99 -4.54 -12.12
CA SER A 115 -13.28 -4.84 -12.75
C SER A 115 -14.06 -6.00 -12.14
N GLN A 116 -13.38 -6.86 -11.37
CA GLN A 116 -13.95 -8.04 -10.71
C GLN A 116 -14.11 -7.85 -9.20
N TRP A 117 -13.73 -6.67 -8.68
CA TRP A 117 -13.83 -6.39 -7.25
C TRP A 117 -15.28 -6.39 -6.77
N GLN A 118 -15.43 -6.74 -5.50
CA GLN A 118 -16.65 -6.67 -4.71
C GLN A 118 -16.57 -5.49 -3.73
N ALA A 119 -17.70 -5.18 -3.05
CA ALA A 119 -17.73 -4.16 -2.00
C ALA A 119 -16.69 -4.45 -0.91
N GLY A 120 -16.62 -5.71 -0.45
CA GLY A 120 -15.64 -6.13 0.53
C GLY A 120 -14.19 -5.90 0.12
N ASP A 121 -13.84 -6.03 -1.16
CA ASP A 121 -12.46 -5.78 -1.64
C ASP A 121 -12.11 -4.30 -1.54
N VAL A 122 -13.04 -3.41 -1.92
CA VAL A 122 -12.85 -1.95 -1.83
C VAL A 122 -12.82 -1.49 -0.39
N GLU A 123 -13.67 -2.06 0.47
CA GLU A 123 -13.70 -1.79 1.91
C GLU A 123 -12.42 -2.28 2.59
N HIS A 124 -11.91 -3.46 2.18
CA HIS A 124 -10.66 -4.03 2.70
C HIS A 124 -9.42 -3.27 2.20
N LEU A 125 -9.47 -2.71 1.01
CA LEU A 125 -8.40 -1.84 0.51
C LEU A 125 -8.47 -0.44 1.13
N GLY A 126 -9.68 0.08 1.37
CA GLY A 126 -9.93 1.36 2.02
C GLY A 126 -9.26 2.53 1.28
N ARG A 127 -8.59 3.43 2.01
CA ARG A 127 -7.91 4.59 1.41
C ARG A 127 -6.81 4.19 0.40
N LEU A 128 -6.30 2.95 0.45
CA LEU A 128 -5.29 2.47 -0.50
C LEU A 128 -5.82 2.43 -1.94
N VAL A 129 -7.15 2.51 -2.15
CA VAL A 129 -7.76 2.74 -3.48
C VAL A 129 -7.16 3.98 -4.17
N PHE A 130 -6.69 4.98 -3.43
CA PHE A 130 -6.02 6.15 -3.99
C PHE A 130 -4.63 5.85 -4.58
N SER A 131 -4.04 4.68 -4.35
CA SER A 131 -2.80 4.25 -5.03
C SER A 131 -3.06 3.90 -6.50
N LEU A 132 -4.27 3.47 -6.83
CA LEU A 132 -4.65 3.05 -8.17
C LEU A 132 -4.56 4.19 -9.19
N SER A 133 -4.39 3.82 -10.46
CA SER A 133 -4.54 4.76 -11.57
C SER A 133 -6.01 5.13 -11.81
N THR A 134 -6.25 6.26 -12.48
CA THR A 134 -7.59 6.63 -12.96
C THR A 134 -8.24 5.54 -13.80
N LYS A 135 -7.46 4.80 -14.61
CA LYS A 135 -7.97 3.71 -15.44
C LYS A 135 -8.51 2.56 -14.56
N GLN A 136 -7.74 2.16 -13.54
CA GLN A 136 -8.14 1.13 -12.60
C GLN A 136 -9.38 1.55 -11.79
N ILE A 137 -9.41 2.76 -11.22
CA ILE A 137 -10.58 3.26 -10.48
C ILE A 137 -11.84 3.27 -11.36
N ASN A 138 -11.73 3.74 -12.61
CA ASN A 138 -12.88 3.76 -13.53
C ASN A 138 -13.33 2.36 -13.99
N SER A 139 -12.52 1.32 -13.77
CA SER A 139 -12.91 -0.06 -14.07
C SER A 139 -13.66 -0.74 -12.92
N ILE A 140 -13.63 -0.18 -11.70
CA ILE A 140 -14.37 -0.73 -10.56
C ILE A 140 -15.89 -0.68 -10.86
N PRO A 141 -16.64 -1.77 -10.65
CA PRO A 141 -18.07 -1.79 -10.91
C PRO A 141 -18.84 -0.68 -10.18
N LEU A 142 -19.77 -0.03 -10.90
CA LEU A 142 -20.61 1.03 -10.29
C LEU A 142 -21.56 0.50 -9.21
N SER A 143 -21.86 -0.80 -9.21
CA SER A 143 -22.59 -1.48 -8.14
C SER A 143 -21.79 -1.54 -6.83
N VAL A 144 -20.46 -1.58 -6.94
CA VAL A 144 -19.51 -1.62 -5.83
C VAL A 144 -19.21 -0.21 -5.32
N LEU A 145 -19.03 0.76 -6.21
CA LEU A 145 -18.84 2.18 -5.87
C LEU A 145 -20.18 2.87 -5.52
N ASN A 146 -20.89 2.33 -4.52
CA ASN A 146 -22.09 2.92 -3.96
C ASN A 146 -21.74 4.05 -2.96
N LYS A 147 -22.76 4.70 -2.40
CA LYS A 147 -22.58 5.82 -1.47
C LYS A 147 -21.72 5.41 -0.26
N ASP A 148 -22.05 4.30 0.37
CA ASP A 148 -21.48 3.89 1.66
C ASP A 148 -20.00 3.49 1.48
N THR A 149 -19.69 2.68 0.47
CA THR A 149 -18.32 2.27 0.16
C THR A 149 -17.44 3.48 -0.20
N VAL A 150 -17.93 4.41 -1.02
CA VAL A 150 -17.16 5.62 -1.38
C VAL A 150 -16.99 6.55 -0.19
N GLU A 151 -18.02 6.73 0.62
CA GLU A 151 -17.97 7.54 1.84
C GLU A 151 -16.94 6.98 2.83
N GLN A 152 -16.92 5.66 3.05
CA GLN A 152 -15.92 5.01 3.90
C GLN A 152 -14.48 5.24 3.42
N VAL A 153 -14.22 5.10 2.11
CA VAL A 153 -12.90 5.35 1.53
C VAL A 153 -12.46 6.81 1.75
N LEU A 154 -13.37 7.77 1.53
CA LEU A 154 -13.10 9.20 1.70
C LEU A 154 -12.89 9.59 3.17
N VAL A 155 -13.72 9.08 4.08
CA VAL A 155 -13.56 9.29 5.52
C VAL A 155 -12.25 8.67 6.01
N GLY A 156 -11.89 7.48 5.52
CA GLY A 156 -10.61 6.83 5.82
C GLY A 156 -9.42 7.66 5.37
N GLN A 157 -9.49 8.27 4.19
CA GLN A 157 -8.46 9.19 3.70
C GLN A 157 -8.37 10.45 4.59
N SER A 158 -9.48 11.11 4.87
CA SER A 158 -9.51 12.31 5.73
C SER A 158 -8.92 12.04 7.11
N ARG A 159 -9.32 10.94 7.76
CA ARG A 159 -8.79 10.56 9.09
C ARG A 159 -7.29 10.29 9.05
N TRP A 160 -6.80 9.68 7.98
CA TRP A 160 -5.37 9.48 7.82
C TRP A 160 -4.64 10.81 7.62
N GLU A 161 -5.17 11.72 6.79
CA GLU A 161 -4.60 13.07 6.59
C GLU A 161 -4.53 13.88 7.88
N ASP A 162 -5.51 13.73 8.78
CA ASP A 162 -5.55 14.37 10.10
C ASP A 162 -4.60 13.71 11.13
N SER A 163 -4.03 12.55 10.82
CA SER A 163 -3.06 11.87 11.69
C SER A 163 -1.67 12.49 11.61
N VAL A 164 -0.82 12.19 12.60
CA VAL A 164 0.59 12.64 12.61
C VAL A 164 1.32 12.22 11.34
N VAL A 165 1.18 10.95 10.92
CA VAL A 165 1.84 10.41 9.72
C VAL A 165 1.28 11.05 8.45
N GLY A 166 -0.05 11.18 8.35
CA GLY A 166 -0.68 11.77 7.17
C GLY A 166 -0.37 13.25 7.01
N GLY A 167 -0.37 14.05 8.08
CA GLY A 167 -0.03 15.47 8.01
C GLY A 167 1.37 15.72 7.44
N VAL A 168 2.34 14.90 7.84
CA VAL A 168 3.71 14.95 7.28
C VAL A 168 3.72 14.44 5.82
N CYS A 169 3.07 13.32 5.55
CA CYS A 169 3.06 12.71 4.22
C CYS A 169 2.37 13.59 3.16
N VAL A 170 1.27 14.27 3.52
CA VAL A 170 0.55 15.18 2.62
C VAL A 170 1.42 16.38 2.24
N THR A 171 2.21 16.89 3.18
CA THR A 171 3.05 18.06 2.94
C THR A 171 4.34 17.74 2.19
N GLN A 172 4.89 16.53 2.36
CA GLN A 172 6.25 16.21 1.87
C GLN A 172 6.31 15.13 0.79
N CYS A 173 5.30 14.27 0.69
CA CYS A 173 5.39 13.01 -0.06
C CYS A 173 4.26 12.79 -1.07
N THR A 174 3.17 13.56 -0.96
CA THR A 174 1.96 13.34 -1.74
C THR A 174 1.82 14.35 -2.89
N ASP A 175 1.35 13.87 -4.04
CA ASP A 175 0.91 14.73 -5.14
C ASP A 175 -0.58 15.11 -4.95
N LEU A 176 -0.82 16.33 -4.46
CA LEU A 176 -2.15 16.86 -4.22
C LEU A 176 -3.03 16.91 -5.48
N GLN A 177 -2.44 17.17 -6.66
CA GLN A 177 -3.21 17.22 -7.91
C GLN A 177 -3.67 15.82 -8.31
N ARG A 178 -2.78 14.83 -8.15
CA ARG A 178 -3.13 13.42 -8.35
C ARG A 178 -4.23 12.97 -7.39
N GLN A 179 -4.13 13.30 -6.10
CA GLN A 179 -5.15 12.94 -5.10
C GLN A 179 -6.53 13.50 -5.44
N ARG A 180 -6.59 14.78 -5.82
CA ARG A 180 -7.85 15.42 -6.29
C ARG A 180 -8.44 14.69 -7.49
N LYS A 181 -7.60 14.31 -8.46
CA LYS A 181 -8.03 13.57 -9.65
C LYS A 181 -8.59 12.17 -9.30
N MET A 182 -7.97 11.46 -8.36
CA MET A 182 -8.47 10.15 -7.93
C MET A 182 -9.79 10.28 -7.16
N THR A 183 -9.91 11.29 -6.29
CA THR A 183 -11.16 11.62 -5.59
C THR A 183 -12.30 11.88 -6.56
N GLN A 184 -12.07 12.69 -7.60
CA GLN A 184 -13.07 12.94 -8.65
C GLN A 184 -13.44 11.66 -9.41
N SER A 185 -12.47 10.79 -9.67
CA SER A 185 -12.71 9.50 -10.34
C SER A 185 -13.60 8.59 -9.52
N LEU A 186 -13.43 8.58 -8.20
CA LEU A 186 -14.24 7.80 -7.27
C LEU A 186 -15.67 8.36 -7.16
N LEU A 187 -15.81 9.68 -6.98
CA LEU A 187 -17.12 10.36 -6.87
C LEU A 187 -17.96 10.22 -8.14
N ARG A 188 -17.32 10.12 -9.32
CA ARG A 188 -18.00 9.84 -10.59
C ARG A 188 -18.84 8.56 -10.52
N GLY A 189 -18.40 7.57 -9.75
CA GLY A 189 -19.14 6.33 -9.53
C GLY A 189 -20.54 6.57 -8.98
N ILE A 190 -20.62 7.39 -7.92
CA ILE A 190 -21.89 7.78 -7.28
C ILE A 190 -22.79 8.55 -8.26
N VAL A 191 -22.25 9.57 -8.92
CA VAL A 191 -23.03 10.46 -9.80
C VAL A 191 -23.65 9.68 -10.96
N LYS A 192 -22.88 8.79 -11.59
CA LYS A 192 -23.36 7.95 -12.70
C LYS A 192 -24.34 6.86 -12.25
N ALA A 193 -24.13 6.26 -11.09
CA ALA A 193 -25.06 5.27 -10.55
C ALA A 193 -26.44 5.89 -10.30
N ARG A 194 -26.47 7.13 -9.77
CA ARG A 194 -27.70 7.90 -9.57
C ARG A 194 -28.42 8.25 -10.87
N SER A 195 -27.70 8.71 -11.89
CA SER A 195 -28.33 9.07 -13.17
C SER A 195 -28.96 7.89 -13.90
N ARG A 196 -28.45 6.66 -13.70
CA ARG A 196 -29.06 5.43 -14.23
C ARG A 196 -30.34 5.01 -13.51
N ARG A 197 -30.48 5.28 -12.22
CA ARG A 197 -31.71 4.97 -11.44
C ARG A 197 -32.85 5.97 -11.67
N ALA A 198 -32.52 7.15 -12.21
CA ALA A 198 -33.49 8.20 -12.53
C ALA A 198 -34.06 8.09 -13.96
N LYS A 199 -33.62 7.09 -14.74
CA LYS A 199 -34.17 6.71 -16.05
C LYS A 199 -34.92 5.39 -15.92
#